data_AF-A0AAD2JML4-F1
#
_entry.id   AF-A0AAD2JML4-F1
#
_cell.length_a   1.000
_cell.length_b   1.000
_cell.length_c   1.000
_cell.angle_alpha   90.00
_cell.angle_beta   90.00
_cell.angle_gamma   90.00
#
_symmetry.space_group_name_H-M   'P 1'
#
loop_
_entity.id
_entity.type
_entity.pdbx_description
1 polymer ?
#
loop_
_entity_poly.entity_id
_entity_poly.type
_entity_poly.pdbx_seq_one_letter_code
_entity_poly.pdbx_strand_id
1 'polypeptide(L)'
;MACQRDLVEAMEDEALVDVVLVGTDNLEIPCTKFVLATRSPVFKKMFFAGFQDKERAPLDYPSVVLRVLVKYCYSDEIDLDLILKNDECLTDQEAIALIQIRDAARYFELFAVANNIENQIGESVFHLKDTRCVCAILSELMHRIDDEGPFWDMFLQLVIHKPDECLLPKGPSEANQGAMACDPRLLAKLLDLVTDKDVVVRCLQKWFEDASSIDDESNANLLEVSKRVDLKELSPLQLSAIKPSPLFPIARIYEAFVHHGKQAKAPKPQSLNNVIYVSGSGVKGLDGYYYRPSSTCPSVPNMYQKEGKYAEMACHFELKWLPVDRKWIISMKTKDKNSVPLNMYEAYPTEDTETTQPPFKFWKCVEGAEPAPLVTMIDTPSPLPKHLPKPPSPARSPQAPTQSAGFRTFRPNAFSFGSISQPIEPTRPDGFSFGSVTQPIRVDGSPSQPGQGDGSRRRAVRARRPFNAA
;
A
#
# COMPACT_ATOMS: atom_id res chain seq x y z
N MET A 1 5.76 -37.86 11.46
CA MET A 1 4.28 -38.02 11.51
C MET A 1 3.77 -38.57 12.84
N ALA A 2 4.11 -39.80 13.27
CA ALA A 2 3.60 -40.32 14.56
C ALA A 2 4.03 -39.47 15.78
N CYS A 3 5.34 -39.30 15.98
CA CYS A 3 5.90 -38.50 17.08
C CYS A 3 5.40 -37.03 17.13
N GLN A 4 5.13 -36.42 15.98
CA GLN A 4 4.61 -35.05 15.89
C GLN A 4 3.17 -34.96 16.40
N ARG A 5 2.33 -35.97 16.12
CA ARG A 5 0.97 -36.04 16.67
C ARG A 5 1.00 -36.23 18.18
N ASP A 6 1.87 -37.12 18.66
CA ASP A 6 2.05 -37.35 20.09
C ASP A 6 2.48 -36.07 20.83
N LEU A 7 3.33 -35.23 20.21
CA LEU A 7 3.69 -33.92 20.75
C LEU A 7 2.48 -32.96 20.79
N VAL A 8 1.70 -32.87 19.71
CA VAL A 8 0.50 -32.02 19.69
C VAL A 8 -0.52 -32.47 20.74
N GLU A 9 -0.71 -33.78 20.93
CA GLU A 9 -1.56 -34.33 21.99
C GLU A 9 -1.01 -33.97 23.39
N ALA A 10 0.32 -34.03 23.57
CA ALA A 10 0.98 -33.62 24.82
C ALA A 10 0.80 -32.13 25.16
N MET A 11 0.49 -31.27 24.17
CA MET A 11 0.16 -29.86 24.42
C MET A 11 -1.15 -29.70 25.21
N GLU A 12 -2.07 -30.67 25.11
CA GLU A 12 -3.37 -30.66 25.81
C GLU A 12 -3.32 -31.39 27.16
N ASP A 13 -2.23 -32.09 27.48
CA ASP A 13 -2.06 -32.83 28.73
C ASP A 13 -1.55 -31.92 29.85
N GLU A 14 -2.43 -31.55 30.78
CA GLU A 14 -2.11 -30.73 31.95
C GLU A 14 -0.99 -31.31 32.82
N ALA A 15 -0.77 -32.63 32.81
CA ALA A 15 0.30 -33.26 33.58
C ALA A 15 1.70 -33.00 33.02
N LEU A 16 1.81 -32.57 31.76
CA LEU A 16 3.07 -32.29 31.06
C LEU A 16 3.40 -30.79 30.98
N VAL A 17 2.56 -29.95 31.57
CA VAL A 17 2.74 -28.50 31.62
C VAL A 17 3.71 -28.15 32.75
N ASP A 18 4.83 -27.50 32.42
CA ASP A 18 5.85 -27.05 33.36
C ASP A 18 6.15 -25.54 33.24
N VAL A 19 5.46 -24.84 32.34
CA VAL A 19 5.48 -23.38 32.21
C VAL A 19 4.18 -22.85 31.60
N VAL A 20 3.80 -21.64 31.99
CA VAL A 20 2.66 -20.89 31.46
C VAL A 20 3.17 -19.58 30.87
N LEU A 21 3.00 -19.39 29.56
CA LEU A 21 3.23 -18.08 28.95
C LEU A 21 2.02 -17.18 29.21
N VAL A 22 2.26 -15.92 29.56
CA VAL A 22 1.20 -14.95 29.83
C VAL A 22 1.30 -13.82 28.81
N GLY A 23 0.25 -13.65 28.00
CA GLY A 23 0.19 -12.58 27.01
C GLY A 23 -0.15 -11.21 27.61
N THR A 24 -0.07 -10.16 26.80
CA THR A 24 -0.44 -8.78 27.18
C THR A 24 -1.91 -8.62 27.53
N ASP A 25 -2.75 -9.53 27.04
CA ASP A 25 -4.17 -9.68 27.39
C ASP A 25 -4.41 -10.45 28.69
N ASN A 26 -3.35 -10.77 29.45
CA ASN A 26 -3.35 -11.58 30.67
C ASN A 26 -3.93 -13.00 30.49
N LEU A 27 -4.05 -13.48 29.25
CA LEU A 27 -4.46 -14.84 28.99
C LEU A 27 -3.26 -15.79 29.06
N GLU A 28 -3.51 -16.95 29.64
CA GLU A 28 -2.51 -17.97 29.93
C GLU A 28 -2.45 -19.00 28.80
N ILE A 29 -1.23 -19.46 28.51
CA ILE A 29 -0.92 -20.48 27.50
C ILE A 29 -0.02 -21.53 28.17
N PRO A 30 -0.60 -22.64 28.65
CA PRO A 30 0.16 -23.74 29.23
C PRO A 30 1.00 -24.42 28.15
N CYS A 31 2.24 -24.78 28.47
CA CYS A 31 3.17 -25.43 27.55
C CYS A 31 4.32 -26.14 28.29
N THR A 32 5.18 -26.80 27.52
CA THR A 32 6.33 -27.56 28.02
C THR A 32 7.65 -26.86 27.65
N LYS A 33 8.47 -26.48 28.66
CA LYS A 33 9.78 -25.82 28.55
C LYS A 33 10.70 -26.56 27.58
N PHE A 34 10.74 -27.89 27.67
CA PHE A 34 11.59 -28.74 26.83
C PHE A 34 11.27 -28.57 25.34
N VAL A 35 9.99 -28.58 24.96
CA VAL A 35 9.57 -28.44 23.56
C VAL A 35 9.94 -27.07 23.03
N LEU A 36 9.59 -26.01 23.77
CA LEU A 36 9.91 -24.64 23.40
C LEU A 36 11.42 -24.40 23.27
N ALA A 37 12.22 -24.85 24.24
CA ALA A 37 13.67 -24.71 24.23
C ALA A 37 14.37 -25.52 23.13
N THR A 38 13.75 -26.60 22.67
CA THR A 38 14.27 -27.37 21.54
C THR A 38 14.11 -26.61 20.23
N ARG A 39 13.07 -25.78 20.11
CA ARG A 39 12.69 -25.08 18.87
C ARG A 39 13.23 -23.64 18.81
N SER A 40 13.43 -23.00 19.95
CA SER A 40 13.94 -21.63 20.05
C SER A 40 15.14 -21.55 21.01
N PRO A 41 16.31 -21.06 20.53
CA PRO A 41 17.45 -20.74 21.39
C PRO A 41 17.11 -19.71 22.48
N VAL A 42 16.14 -18.83 22.24
CA VAL A 42 15.71 -17.82 23.20
C VAL A 42 14.93 -18.47 24.34
N PHE A 43 13.97 -19.35 24.05
CA PHE A 43 13.31 -20.14 25.10
C PHE A 43 14.31 -21.02 25.88
N LYS A 44 15.30 -21.60 25.19
CA LYS A 44 16.35 -22.38 25.86
C LYS A 44 17.13 -21.55 26.87
N LYS A 45 17.54 -20.33 26.49
CA LYS A 45 18.21 -19.40 27.41
C LYS A 45 17.27 -18.96 28.53
N MET A 46 16.03 -18.63 28.19
CA MET A 46 15.01 -18.17 29.14
C MET A 46 14.74 -19.20 30.25
N PHE A 47 14.65 -20.48 29.91
CA PHE A 47 14.28 -21.53 30.87
C PHE A 47 15.48 -22.27 31.51
N PHE A 48 16.62 -22.37 30.83
CA PHE A 48 17.73 -23.23 31.28
C PHE A 48 19.06 -22.49 31.56
N ALA A 49 19.15 -21.17 31.35
CA ALA A 49 20.39 -20.41 31.63
C ALA A 49 20.53 -19.90 33.07
N GLY A 50 19.91 -20.57 34.04
CA GLY A 50 19.99 -20.20 35.47
C GLY A 50 19.17 -18.96 35.85
N PHE A 51 18.29 -18.50 34.97
CA PHE A 51 17.22 -17.57 35.35
C PHE A 51 16.24 -18.31 36.25
N GLN A 52 15.68 -17.61 37.25
CA GLN A 52 14.74 -18.19 38.22
C GLN A 52 13.69 -19.06 37.51
N ASP A 53 13.46 -20.27 38.05
CA ASP A 53 12.39 -21.17 37.64
C ASP A 53 11.04 -20.49 37.89
N LYS A 54 10.63 -19.63 36.96
CA LYS A 54 9.31 -19.03 36.98
C LYS A 54 8.39 -19.97 36.23
N GLU A 55 7.39 -20.48 36.94
CA GLU A 55 6.28 -21.24 36.35
C GLU A 55 5.47 -20.38 35.37
N ARG A 56 5.57 -19.04 35.49
CA ARG A 56 4.85 -18.08 34.65
C ARG A 56 5.84 -17.13 33.96
N ALA A 57 5.77 -17.06 32.64
CA ALA A 57 6.62 -16.20 31.82
C ALA A 57 5.76 -15.15 31.10
N PRO A 58 5.66 -13.91 31.62
CA PRO A 58 4.97 -12.83 30.92
C PRO A 58 5.76 -12.40 29.68
N LEU A 59 5.05 -12.21 28.57
CA LEU A 59 5.61 -11.83 27.28
C LEU A 59 4.83 -10.66 26.68
N ASP A 60 5.51 -9.80 25.92
CA ASP A 60 4.95 -8.57 25.36
C ASP A 60 4.23 -8.80 24.01
N TYR A 61 3.43 -9.86 23.97
CA TYR A 61 2.61 -10.24 22.82
C TYR A 61 1.22 -10.71 23.29
N PRO A 62 0.16 -10.46 22.51
CA PRO A 62 -1.17 -10.99 22.80
C PRO A 62 -1.16 -12.53 22.82
N SER A 63 -2.04 -13.14 23.61
CA SER A 63 -2.08 -14.59 23.71
C SER A 63 -2.36 -15.29 22.37
N VAL A 64 -3.13 -14.69 21.47
CA VAL A 64 -3.38 -15.27 20.13
C VAL A 64 -2.09 -15.44 19.32
N VAL A 65 -1.18 -14.47 19.38
CA VAL A 65 0.13 -14.50 18.70
C VAL A 65 0.99 -15.61 19.30
N LEU A 66 1.04 -15.66 20.64
CA LEU A 66 1.80 -16.67 21.37
C LEU A 66 1.27 -18.09 21.11
N ARG A 67 -0.05 -18.29 21.01
CA ARG A 67 -0.65 -19.60 20.69
C ARG A 67 -0.19 -20.12 19.33
N VAL A 68 -0.13 -19.25 18.31
CA VAL A 68 0.38 -19.61 16.97
C VAL A 68 1.82 -20.09 17.05
N LEU A 69 2.69 -19.37 17.78
CA LEU A 69 4.10 -19.75 17.94
C LEU A 69 4.29 -21.03 18.74
N VAL A 70 3.54 -21.20 19.84
CA VAL A 70 3.56 -22.42 20.65
C VAL A 70 3.12 -23.60 19.79
N LYS A 71 1.98 -23.51 19.10
CA LYS A 71 1.50 -24.58 18.22
C LYS A 71 2.54 -24.95 17.16
N TYR A 72 3.18 -23.96 16.51
CA TYR A 72 4.28 -24.21 15.57
C TYR A 72 5.48 -24.96 16.20
N CYS A 73 5.79 -24.71 17.47
CA CYS A 73 6.86 -25.45 18.17
C CYS A 73 6.53 -26.95 18.29
N TYR A 74 5.25 -27.30 18.47
CA TYR A 74 4.78 -28.68 18.57
C TYR A 74 4.50 -29.34 17.21
N SER A 75 3.98 -28.59 16.23
CA SER A 75 3.49 -29.14 14.97
C SER A 75 4.37 -28.84 13.75
N ASP A 76 5.29 -27.89 13.79
CA ASP A 76 5.98 -27.38 12.58
C ASP A 76 5.03 -26.76 11.52
N GLU A 77 3.77 -26.52 11.88
CA GLU A 77 2.72 -25.94 11.04
C GLU A 77 2.21 -24.64 11.66
N ILE A 78 2.00 -23.62 10.82
CA ILE A 78 1.48 -22.32 11.27
C ILE A 78 -0.04 -22.36 11.14
N ASP A 79 -0.72 -22.32 12.28
CA ASP A 79 -2.18 -22.30 12.34
C ASP A 79 -2.72 -20.86 12.25
N LEU A 80 -2.95 -20.39 11.03
CA LEU A 80 -3.47 -19.05 10.77
C LEU A 80 -4.98 -18.93 10.98
N ASP A 81 -5.71 -20.03 11.11
CA ASP A 81 -7.17 -20.04 11.34
C ASP A 81 -7.52 -19.43 12.71
N LEU A 82 -6.56 -19.36 13.63
CA LEU A 82 -6.68 -18.66 14.91
C LEU A 82 -6.85 -17.14 14.74
N ILE A 83 -6.43 -16.59 13.60
CA ILE A 83 -6.39 -15.16 13.33
C ILE A 83 -7.29 -14.82 12.16
N LEU A 84 -7.08 -15.49 11.02
CA LEU A 84 -7.77 -15.23 9.77
C LEU A 84 -9.18 -15.83 9.85
N LYS A 85 -10.20 -14.96 9.90
CA LYS A 85 -11.61 -15.37 9.98
C LYS A 85 -12.34 -15.22 8.65
N ASN A 86 -11.78 -14.46 7.71
CA ASN A 86 -12.38 -14.17 6.42
C ASN A 86 -11.38 -14.41 5.28
N ASP A 87 -11.81 -15.14 4.26
CA ASP A 87 -10.97 -15.51 3.12
C ASP A 87 -10.86 -14.39 2.06
N GLU A 88 -11.75 -13.40 2.08
CA GLU A 88 -11.80 -12.39 1.01
C GLU A 88 -10.82 -11.23 1.19
N CYS A 89 -10.56 -10.84 2.44
CA CYS A 89 -9.76 -9.66 2.74
C CYS A 89 -9.17 -9.65 4.14
N LEU A 90 -7.92 -9.19 4.23
CA LEU A 90 -7.24 -8.99 5.50
C LEU A 90 -7.79 -7.73 6.18
N THR A 91 -8.34 -7.90 7.38
CA THR A 91 -8.78 -6.79 8.24
C THR A 91 -7.59 -6.12 8.93
N ASP A 92 -7.76 -4.91 9.45
CA ASP A 92 -6.69 -4.23 10.21
C ASP A 92 -6.20 -5.07 11.40
N GLN A 93 -7.12 -5.71 12.13
CA GLN A 93 -6.79 -6.53 13.29
C GLN A 93 -6.02 -7.80 12.92
N GLU A 94 -6.42 -8.46 11.82
CA GLU A 94 -5.68 -9.62 11.31
C GLU A 94 -4.29 -9.20 10.79
N ALA A 95 -4.19 -8.07 10.10
CA ALA A 95 -2.92 -7.55 9.61
C ALA A 95 -1.96 -7.20 10.76
N ILE A 96 -2.45 -6.54 11.81
CA ILE A 96 -1.68 -6.27 13.04
C ILE A 96 -1.21 -7.57 13.68
N ALA A 97 -2.10 -8.56 13.85
CA ALA A 97 -1.74 -9.83 14.46
C ALA A 97 -0.67 -10.58 13.64
N LEU A 98 -0.74 -10.56 12.31
CA LEU A 98 0.32 -11.14 11.45
C LEU A 98 1.66 -10.41 11.65
N ILE A 99 1.69 -9.07 11.69
CA ILE A 99 2.93 -8.33 11.97
C ILE A 99 3.49 -8.69 13.35
N GLN A 100 2.64 -8.85 14.35
CA GLN A 100 3.05 -9.26 15.69
C GLN A 100 3.59 -10.70 15.73
N ILE A 101 3.03 -11.64 14.96
CA ILE A 101 3.62 -12.99 14.81
C ILE A 101 5.00 -12.89 14.17
N ARG A 102 5.14 -12.10 13.10
CA ARG A 102 6.43 -11.91 12.43
C ARG A 102 7.49 -11.36 13.40
N ASP A 103 7.14 -10.32 14.17
CA ASP A 103 8.02 -9.73 15.17
C ASP A 103 8.39 -10.74 16.27
N ALA A 104 7.39 -11.40 16.87
CA ALA A 104 7.60 -12.42 17.89
C ALA A 104 8.46 -13.59 17.36
N ALA A 105 8.21 -14.04 16.14
CA ALA A 105 9.00 -15.09 15.51
C ALA A 105 10.47 -14.68 15.34
N ARG A 106 10.76 -13.43 14.97
CA ARG A 106 12.14 -12.92 14.93
C ARG A 106 12.75 -12.85 16.32
N TYR A 107 12.01 -12.34 17.31
CA TYR A 107 12.44 -12.28 18.70
C TYR A 107 12.83 -13.67 19.23
N PHE A 108 12.02 -14.70 18.95
CA PHE A 108 12.27 -16.08 19.36
C PHE A 108 13.21 -16.86 18.42
N GLU A 109 13.81 -16.20 17.43
CA GLU A 109 14.69 -16.81 16.42
C GLU A 109 14.02 -17.95 15.61
N LEU A 110 12.70 -17.89 15.43
CA LEU A 110 11.87 -18.78 14.61
C LEU A 110 11.74 -18.25 13.17
N PHE A 111 12.87 -18.05 12.48
CA PHE A 111 12.92 -17.34 11.19
C PHE A 111 12.04 -17.95 10.08
N ALA A 112 11.83 -19.26 10.09
CA ALA A 112 10.92 -19.92 9.14
C ALA A 112 9.47 -19.40 9.28
N VAL A 113 9.01 -19.16 10.51
CA VAL A 113 7.70 -18.57 10.78
C VAL A 113 7.66 -17.14 10.29
N ALA A 114 8.66 -16.32 10.63
CA ALA A 114 8.72 -14.93 10.19
C ALA A 114 8.63 -14.81 8.65
N ASN A 115 9.39 -15.62 7.92
CA ASN A 115 9.38 -15.61 6.45
C ASN A 115 8.03 -16.06 5.88
N ASN A 116 7.40 -17.09 6.45
CA ASN A 116 6.08 -17.54 6.01
C ASN A 116 5.01 -16.47 6.22
N ILE A 117 5.07 -15.75 7.34
CA ILE A 117 4.14 -14.65 7.62
C ILE A 117 4.39 -13.47 6.67
N GLU A 118 5.64 -13.10 6.38
CA GLU A 118 5.96 -12.08 5.38
C GLU A 118 5.39 -12.43 4.00
N ASN A 119 5.53 -13.70 3.59
CA ASN A 119 4.96 -14.20 2.34
C ASN A 119 3.43 -14.14 2.36
N GLN A 120 2.79 -14.54 3.46
CA GLN A 120 1.33 -14.49 3.59
C GLN A 120 0.80 -13.06 3.50
N ILE A 121 1.41 -12.11 4.20
CA ILE A 121 1.02 -10.69 4.13
C ILE A 121 1.22 -10.18 2.70
N GLY A 122 2.36 -10.52 2.07
CA GLY A 122 2.65 -10.16 0.69
C GLY A 122 1.61 -10.72 -0.29
N GLU A 123 1.23 -11.99 -0.15
CA GLU A 123 0.18 -12.60 -0.97
C GLU A 123 -1.16 -11.90 -0.76
N SER A 124 -1.60 -11.72 0.49
CA SER A 124 -2.87 -11.06 0.80
C SER A 124 -2.95 -9.63 0.25
N VAL A 125 -1.88 -8.85 0.35
CA VAL A 125 -1.91 -7.43 -0.08
C VAL A 125 -1.68 -7.28 -1.59
N PHE A 126 -0.67 -7.95 -2.15
CA PHE A 126 -0.29 -7.74 -3.56
C PHE A 126 -1.06 -8.63 -4.53
N HIS A 127 -1.30 -9.90 -4.18
CA HIS A 127 -1.98 -10.83 -5.09
C HIS A 127 -3.48 -10.57 -5.15
N LEU A 128 -4.12 -10.36 -3.99
CA LEU A 128 -5.55 -10.03 -3.93
C LEU A 128 -5.84 -8.56 -4.24
N LYS A 129 -4.79 -7.74 -4.39
CA LYS A 129 -4.86 -6.28 -4.60
C LYS A 129 -5.65 -5.56 -3.51
N ASP A 130 -5.65 -6.10 -2.30
CA ASP A 130 -6.31 -5.50 -1.17
C ASP A 130 -5.32 -4.64 -0.39
N THR A 131 -5.30 -3.35 -0.70
CA THR A 131 -4.40 -2.38 -0.05
C THR A 131 -5.02 -1.71 1.17
N ARG A 132 -6.20 -2.17 1.64
CA ARG A 132 -6.98 -1.44 2.65
C ARG A 132 -6.38 -1.51 4.06
N CYS A 133 -5.66 -2.59 4.38
CA CYS A 133 -5.01 -2.79 5.68
C CYS A 133 -3.56 -2.26 5.75
N VAL A 134 -3.05 -1.67 4.67
CA VAL A 134 -1.65 -1.19 4.57
C VAL A 134 -1.31 -0.16 5.66
N CYS A 135 -2.27 0.70 6.00
CA CYS A 135 -2.09 1.69 7.07
C CYS A 135 -1.90 1.04 8.45
N ALA A 136 -2.66 -0.02 8.76
CA ALA A 136 -2.52 -0.78 10.00
C ALA A 136 -1.18 -1.54 10.06
N ILE A 137 -0.75 -2.12 8.93
CA ILE A 137 0.57 -2.77 8.80
C ILE A 137 1.69 -1.78 9.12
N LEU A 138 1.70 -0.61 8.48
CA LEU A 138 2.71 0.42 8.70
C LEU A 138 2.66 0.95 10.14
N SER A 139 1.47 1.11 10.72
CA SER A 139 1.31 1.55 12.11
C SER A 139 1.98 0.56 13.08
N GLU A 140 1.71 -0.73 12.92
CA GLU A 140 2.29 -1.76 13.78
C GLU A 140 3.80 -1.93 13.55
N LEU A 141 4.28 -1.87 12.31
CA LEU A 141 5.73 -1.90 12.02
C LEU A 141 6.46 -0.74 12.70
N MET A 142 5.90 0.46 12.67
CA MET A 142 6.47 1.62 13.36
C MET A 142 6.46 1.46 14.88
N HIS A 143 5.38 0.89 15.43
CA HIS A 143 5.29 0.61 16.87
C HIS A 143 6.37 -0.37 17.34
N ARG A 144 6.74 -1.34 16.50
CA ARG A 144 7.77 -2.36 16.76
C ARG A 144 9.20 -1.89 16.39
N ILE A 145 9.39 -0.63 16.02
CA ILE A 145 10.70 -0.06 15.63
C ILE A 145 11.28 -0.76 14.39
N ASP A 146 10.40 -1.18 13.47
CA ASP A 146 10.75 -1.74 12.15
C ASP A 146 10.25 -0.79 11.04
N ASP A 147 10.46 0.52 11.24
CA ASP A 147 10.08 1.60 10.32
C ASP A 147 11.14 1.89 9.25
N GLU A 148 12.12 0.98 9.13
CA GLU A 148 13.19 0.97 8.15
C GLU A 148 13.36 -0.43 7.57
N GLY A 149 13.57 -0.54 6.25
CA GLY A 149 13.90 -1.81 5.60
C GLY A 149 12.98 -2.17 4.44
N PRO A 150 13.30 -3.27 3.72
CA PRO A 150 12.65 -3.59 2.45
C PRO A 150 11.16 -3.91 2.62
N PHE A 151 10.77 -4.50 3.76
CA PHE A 151 9.38 -4.82 4.05
C PHE A 151 8.55 -3.55 4.29
N TRP A 152 9.09 -2.60 5.06
CA TRP A 152 8.51 -1.27 5.26
C TRP A 152 8.38 -0.51 3.93
N ASP A 153 9.48 -0.41 3.18
CA ASP A 153 9.55 0.33 1.92
C ASP A 153 8.52 -0.18 0.92
N MET A 154 8.32 -1.49 0.86
CA MET A 154 7.33 -2.12 -0.01
C MET A 154 5.91 -1.60 0.25
N PHE A 155 5.47 -1.51 1.51
CA PHE A 155 4.15 -0.96 1.84
C PHE A 155 4.09 0.56 1.70
N LEU A 156 5.19 1.26 1.98
CA LEU A 156 5.29 2.70 1.75
C LEU A 156 5.09 3.04 0.26
N GLN A 157 5.69 2.24 -0.63
CA GLN A 157 5.49 2.40 -2.08
C GLN A 157 4.03 2.19 -2.48
N LEU A 158 3.29 1.27 -1.85
CA LEU A 158 1.86 1.13 -2.11
C LEU A 158 1.08 2.40 -1.76
N VAL A 159 1.36 3.02 -0.62
CA VAL A 159 0.72 4.29 -0.22
C VAL A 159 1.03 5.39 -1.23
N ILE A 160 2.27 5.46 -1.74
CA ILE A 160 2.67 6.46 -2.75
C ILE A 160 1.91 6.24 -4.07
N HIS A 161 1.78 5.00 -4.54
CA HIS A 161 1.19 4.68 -5.84
C HIS A 161 -0.34 4.62 -5.82
N LYS A 162 -0.94 4.30 -4.67
CA LYS A 162 -2.39 4.13 -4.48
C LYS A 162 -2.85 4.78 -3.17
N PRO A 163 -2.64 6.09 -3.01
CA PRO A 163 -2.90 6.78 -1.75
C PRO A 163 -4.39 6.76 -1.38
N ASP A 164 -5.29 6.82 -2.37
CA ASP A 164 -6.73 6.80 -2.13
C ASP A 164 -7.23 5.44 -1.63
N GLU A 165 -6.78 4.34 -2.23
CA GLU A 165 -7.14 2.98 -1.81
C GLU A 165 -6.61 2.64 -0.40
N CYS A 166 -5.41 3.12 -0.05
CA CYS A 166 -4.78 2.83 1.25
C CYS A 166 -5.30 3.72 2.38
N LEU A 167 -5.33 5.04 2.18
CA LEU A 167 -5.65 6.01 3.23
C LEU A 167 -7.16 6.22 3.40
N LEU A 168 -7.92 6.06 2.31
CA LEU A 168 -9.36 6.33 2.25
C LEU A 168 -10.11 5.11 1.67
N PRO A 169 -9.99 3.92 2.31
CA PRO A 169 -10.55 2.69 1.78
C PRO A 169 -12.06 2.85 1.55
N LYS A 170 -12.51 2.49 0.34
CA LYS A 170 -13.92 2.47 -0.04
C LYS A 170 -14.52 1.14 0.37
N GLY A 171 -15.63 1.16 1.09
CA GLY A 171 -16.41 -0.05 1.36
C GLY A 171 -17.19 0.00 2.67
N PRO A 172 -18.18 -0.89 2.84
CA PRO A 172 -19.03 -0.97 4.03
C PRO A 172 -18.34 -1.59 5.25
N SER A 173 -17.01 -1.65 5.29
CA SER A 173 -16.29 -2.42 6.30
C SER A 173 -15.67 -1.49 7.34
N GLU A 174 -16.27 -1.48 8.53
CA GLU A 174 -15.64 -1.00 9.77
C GLU A 174 -14.28 -1.68 10.06
N ALA A 175 -13.93 -2.75 9.33
CA ALA A 175 -12.75 -3.55 9.59
C ALA A 175 -11.43 -2.93 9.09
N ASN A 176 -11.48 -1.97 8.16
CA ASN A 176 -10.30 -1.29 7.64
C ASN A 176 -10.45 0.23 7.75
N GLN A 177 -9.68 0.82 8.65
CA GLN A 177 -9.80 2.21 9.08
C GLN A 177 -8.97 3.18 8.21
N GLY A 178 -8.01 2.65 7.43
CA GLY A 178 -7.15 3.45 6.55
C GLY A 178 -6.31 4.43 7.37
N ALA A 179 -6.38 5.72 7.04
CA ALA A 179 -5.68 6.77 7.77
C ALA A 179 -5.98 6.81 9.29
N MET A 180 -7.15 6.32 9.71
CA MET A 180 -7.53 6.26 11.12
C MET A 180 -6.80 5.15 11.90
N ALA A 181 -6.22 4.16 11.21
CA ALA A 181 -5.37 3.14 11.83
C ALA A 181 -3.95 3.65 12.13
N CYS A 182 -3.56 4.81 11.58
CA CYS A 182 -2.22 5.37 11.76
C CYS A 182 -2.14 6.24 13.01
N ASP A 183 -1.04 6.10 13.75
CA ASP A 183 -0.59 7.14 14.68
C ASP A 183 -0.38 8.48 13.94
N PRO A 184 -0.65 9.65 14.57
CA PRO A 184 -0.54 10.94 13.89
C PRO A 184 0.84 11.25 13.31
N ARG A 185 1.91 10.75 13.94
CA ARG A 185 3.28 10.94 13.42
C ARG A 185 3.49 10.15 12.14
N LEU A 186 3.01 8.90 12.10
CA LEU A 186 3.01 8.09 10.88
C LEU A 186 2.17 8.75 9.80
N LEU A 187 0.94 9.15 10.13
CA LEU A 187 0.05 9.76 9.16
C LEU A 187 0.66 11.01 8.54
N ALA A 188 1.30 11.88 9.33
CA ALA A 188 2.03 13.04 8.82
C ALA A 188 3.16 12.64 7.85
N LYS A 189 3.95 11.62 8.20
CA LYS A 189 5.02 11.06 7.34
C LYS A 189 4.45 10.52 6.02
N LEU A 190 3.33 9.81 6.05
CA LEU A 190 2.67 9.28 4.85
C LEU A 190 2.13 10.40 3.96
N LEU A 191 1.43 11.37 4.54
CA LEU A 191 0.82 12.47 3.78
C LEU A 191 1.86 13.39 3.11
N ASP A 192 3.05 13.52 3.68
CA ASP A 192 4.16 14.26 3.06
C ASP A 192 4.68 13.58 1.78
N LEU A 193 4.47 12.27 1.63
CA LEU A 193 4.88 11.49 0.46
C LEU A 193 3.80 11.46 -0.63
N VAL A 194 2.55 11.80 -0.30
CA VAL A 194 1.44 11.75 -1.25
C VAL A 194 1.45 12.97 -2.16
N THR A 195 1.52 12.73 -3.48
CA THR A 195 1.51 13.79 -4.48
C THR A 195 0.11 14.37 -4.72
N ASP A 196 -0.93 13.54 -4.62
CA ASP A 196 -2.32 13.95 -4.82
C ASP A 196 -2.84 14.78 -3.64
N LYS A 197 -2.94 16.10 -3.85
CA LYS A 197 -3.38 17.06 -2.83
C LYS A 197 -4.83 16.85 -2.41
N ASP A 198 -5.69 16.33 -3.28
CA ASP A 198 -7.09 16.06 -2.93
C ASP A 198 -7.19 14.92 -1.93
N VAL A 199 -6.40 13.86 -2.13
CA VAL A 199 -6.33 12.74 -1.19
C VAL A 199 -5.81 13.21 0.17
N VAL A 200 -4.76 14.04 0.19
CA VAL A 200 -4.21 14.60 1.43
C VAL A 200 -5.27 15.41 2.19
N VAL A 201 -6.01 16.28 1.51
CA VAL A 201 -7.07 17.09 2.14
C VAL A 201 -8.19 16.21 2.68
N ARG A 202 -8.71 15.27 1.88
CA ARG A 202 -9.78 14.37 2.34
C ARG A 202 -9.35 13.52 3.53
N CYS A 203 -8.10 13.06 3.52
CA CYS A 203 -7.51 12.31 4.62
C CYS A 203 -7.45 13.12 5.92
N LEU A 204 -6.92 14.34 5.85
CA LEU A 204 -6.84 15.26 6.99
C LEU A 204 -8.24 15.62 7.54
N GLN A 205 -9.22 15.84 6.67
CA GLN A 205 -10.58 16.13 7.10
C GLN A 205 -11.24 14.95 7.78
N LYS A 206 -11.14 13.75 7.19
CA LYS A 206 -11.66 12.52 7.80
C LYS A 206 -11.04 12.30 9.18
N TRP A 207 -9.72 12.45 9.26
CA TRP A 207 -9.00 12.30 10.52
C TRP A 207 -9.45 13.30 11.58
N PHE A 208 -9.59 14.57 11.21
CA PHE A 208 -10.03 15.62 12.13
C PHE A 208 -11.49 15.47 12.59
N GLU A 209 -12.36 14.94 11.74
CA GLU A 209 -13.77 14.68 12.08
C GLU A 209 -13.91 13.62 13.19
N ASP A 210 -13.06 12.59 13.15
CA ASP A 210 -13.09 11.48 14.12
C ASP A 210 -12.25 11.75 15.39
N ALA A 211 -11.19 12.56 15.29
CA ALA A 211 -10.20 12.86 16.34
C ALA A 211 -10.68 13.77 17.49
N SER A 212 -11.94 13.66 17.89
CA SER A 212 -12.62 14.55 18.85
C SER A 212 -12.01 14.65 20.27
N SER A 213 -10.93 13.91 20.57
CA SER A 213 -10.25 13.94 21.88
C SER A 213 -8.72 13.83 21.84
N ILE A 214 -8.07 14.02 20.69
CA ILE A 214 -6.62 13.79 20.56
C ILE A 214 -5.81 14.97 21.12
N ASP A 215 -4.67 14.67 21.71
CA ASP A 215 -3.72 15.60 22.32
C ASP A 215 -3.24 16.70 21.36
N ASP A 216 -3.05 17.92 21.89
CA ASP A 216 -2.64 19.10 21.11
C ASP A 216 -1.29 18.91 20.39
N GLU A 217 -0.39 18.09 20.94
CA GLU A 217 0.95 17.88 20.38
C GLU A 217 0.91 17.02 19.11
N SER A 218 0.21 15.88 19.14
CA SER A 218 0.07 15.01 17.96
C SER A 218 -0.67 15.71 16.81
N ASN A 219 -1.62 16.58 17.14
CA ASN A 219 -2.32 17.43 16.19
C ASN A 219 -1.41 18.47 15.50
N ALA A 220 -0.30 18.88 16.12
CA ALA A 220 0.59 19.89 15.57
C ALA A 220 1.25 19.43 14.26
N ASN A 221 1.66 18.16 14.15
CA ASN A 221 2.28 17.64 12.93
C ASN A 221 1.30 17.64 11.76
N LEU A 222 0.06 17.19 11.98
CA LEU A 222 -0.98 17.19 10.94
C LEU A 222 -1.41 18.61 10.56
N LEU A 223 -1.40 19.55 11.49
CA LEU A 223 -1.62 20.96 11.21
C LEU A 223 -0.49 21.56 10.34
N GLU A 224 0.76 21.18 10.57
CA GLU A 224 1.88 21.59 9.70
C GLU A 224 1.76 20.99 8.29
N VAL A 225 1.37 19.72 8.17
CA VAL A 225 1.04 19.11 6.86
C VAL A 225 -0.07 19.90 6.18
N SER A 226 -1.16 20.22 6.88
CA SER A 226 -2.28 20.96 6.30
C SER A 226 -1.85 22.33 5.77
N LYS A 227 -0.98 23.05 6.47
CA LYS A 227 -0.43 24.36 6.05
C LYS A 227 0.40 24.26 4.76
N ARG A 228 1.05 23.13 4.49
CA ARG A 228 1.89 22.91 3.29
C ARG A 228 1.09 22.58 2.03
N VAL A 229 -0.17 22.16 2.15
CA VAL A 229 -1.01 21.83 0.98
C VAL A 229 -1.39 23.09 0.20
N ASP A 230 -0.96 23.26 -1.05
CA ASP A 230 -1.44 24.38 -1.86
C ASP A 230 -2.88 24.13 -2.35
N LEU A 231 -3.86 24.77 -1.70
CA LEU A 231 -5.27 24.67 -2.09
C LEU A 231 -5.54 25.25 -3.49
N LYS A 232 -4.66 26.08 -4.05
CA LYS A 232 -4.81 26.66 -5.39
C LYS A 232 -4.59 25.64 -6.51
N GLU A 233 -4.00 24.49 -6.19
CA GLU A 233 -3.82 23.37 -7.13
C GLU A 233 -5.08 22.51 -7.27
N LEU A 234 -6.04 22.62 -6.36
CA LEU A 234 -7.27 21.85 -6.37
C LEU A 234 -8.30 22.44 -7.32
N SER A 235 -9.11 21.59 -7.96
CA SER A 235 -10.21 22.07 -8.80
C SER A 235 -11.29 22.77 -7.96
N PRO A 236 -12.10 23.68 -8.55
CA PRO A 236 -13.22 24.30 -7.83
C PRO A 236 -14.21 23.30 -7.22
N LEU A 237 -14.41 22.14 -7.87
CA LEU A 237 -15.26 21.06 -7.36
C LEU A 237 -14.66 20.43 -6.10
N GLN A 238 -13.37 20.12 -6.11
CA GLN A 238 -12.65 19.59 -4.94
C GLN A 238 -12.66 20.60 -3.79
N LEU A 239 -12.38 21.88 -4.07
CA LEU A 239 -12.46 22.96 -3.09
C LEU A 239 -13.84 23.07 -2.44
N SER A 240 -14.91 22.86 -3.22
CA SER A 240 -16.28 22.92 -2.71
C SER A 240 -16.62 21.76 -1.77
N ALA A 241 -15.87 20.65 -1.84
CA ALA A 241 -16.02 19.51 -0.95
C ALA A 241 -15.33 19.73 0.41
N ILE A 242 -14.43 20.71 0.51
CA ILE A 242 -13.67 20.99 1.73
C ILE A 242 -14.57 21.69 2.76
N LYS A 243 -14.98 20.97 3.81
CA LYS A 243 -15.57 21.56 5.03
C LYS A 243 -14.56 22.46 5.77
N PRO A 244 -14.94 23.70 6.13
CA PRO A 244 -14.11 24.58 6.95
C PRO A 244 -13.79 23.96 8.31
N SER A 245 -12.53 24.04 8.73
CA SER A 245 -12.02 23.49 9.99
C SER A 245 -10.76 24.25 10.44
N PRO A 246 -10.22 24.00 11.64
CA PRO A 246 -8.91 24.52 12.04
C PRO A 246 -7.79 24.15 11.06
N LEU A 247 -7.85 22.96 10.45
CA LEU A 247 -6.88 22.53 9.43
C LEU A 247 -7.00 23.32 8.12
N PHE A 248 -8.24 23.68 7.75
CA PHE A 248 -8.56 24.42 6.52
C PHE A 248 -9.48 25.61 6.83
N PRO A 249 -8.90 26.74 7.30
CA PRO A 249 -9.68 27.93 7.61
C PRO A 249 -10.42 28.45 6.37
N ILE A 250 -11.65 28.93 6.57
CA ILE A 250 -12.52 29.42 5.48
C ILE A 250 -11.83 30.50 4.62
N ALA A 251 -11.00 31.35 5.21
CA ALA A 251 -10.26 32.39 4.50
C ALA A 251 -9.30 31.80 3.44
N ARG A 252 -8.63 30.69 3.76
CA ARG A 252 -7.68 30.02 2.86
C ARG A 252 -8.41 29.31 1.72
N ILE A 253 -9.55 28.68 2.03
CA ILE A 253 -10.43 28.07 1.02
C ILE A 253 -10.96 29.16 0.06
N TYR A 254 -11.42 30.30 0.60
CA TYR A 254 -11.90 31.42 -0.21
C TYR A 254 -10.80 32.04 -1.08
N GLU A 255 -9.57 32.18 -0.57
CA GLU A 255 -8.44 32.66 -1.36
C GLU A 255 -8.19 31.77 -2.59
N ALA A 256 -8.27 30.44 -2.42
CA ALA A 256 -8.15 29.49 -3.52
C ALA A 256 -9.29 29.67 -4.55
N PHE A 257 -10.54 29.82 -4.10
CA PHE A 257 -11.66 30.12 -5.01
C PHE A 257 -11.46 31.42 -5.79
N VAL A 258 -11.01 32.49 -5.14
CA VAL A 258 -10.72 33.78 -5.79
C VAL A 258 -9.59 33.63 -6.80
N HIS A 259 -8.57 32.81 -6.49
CA HIS A 259 -7.50 32.50 -7.43
C HIS A 259 -8.05 31.85 -8.72
N HIS A 260 -8.91 30.83 -8.60
CA HIS A 260 -9.57 30.24 -9.78
C HIS A 260 -10.49 31.22 -10.50
N GLY A 261 -11.22 32.08 -9.77
CA GLY A 261 -12.07 33.11 -10.36
C GLY A 261 -11.31 34.16 -11.17
N LYS A 262 -10.10 34.54 -10.72
CA LYS A 262 -9.20 35.45 -11.46
C LYS A 262 -8.58 34.78 -12.69
N GLN A 263 -8.30 33.48 -12.60
CA GLN A 263 -7.81 32.68 -13.73
C GLN A 263 -8.91 32.34 -14.72
N ALA A 264 -10.18 32.33 -14.28
CA ALA A 264 -11.36 32.23 -15.12
C ALA A 264 -11.60 33.52 -15.91
N LYS A 265 -10.62 33.92 -16.74
CA LYS A 265 -10.94 34.73 -17.91
C LYS A 265 -12.01 33.97 -18.70
N ALA A 266 -13.06 34.69 -19.10
CA ALA A 266 -14.23 34.16 -19.79
C ALA A 266 -13.81 33.01 -20.72
N PRO A 267 -14.33 31.79 -20.51
CA PRO A 267 -13.99 30.68 -21.38
C PRO A 267 -14.39 31.13 -22.78
N LYS A 268 -13.39 31.45 -23.62
CA LYS A 268 -13.59 31.30 -25.06
C LYS A 268 -14.20 29.91 -25.19
N PRO A 269 -15.31 29.70 -25.91
CA PRO A 269 -15.85 28.36 -26.12
C PRO A 269 -14.72 27.52 -26.71
N GLN A 270 -14.02 26.80 -25.82
CA GLN A 270 -12.95 25.91 -26.16
C GLN A 270 -13.71 24.66 -26.54
N SER A 271 -13.90 24.45 -27.84
CA SER A 271 -14.18 23.13 -28.34
C SER A 271 -13.13 22.21 -27.71
N LEU A 272 -13.55 21.31 -26.83
CA LEU A 272 -12.69 20.25 -26.32
C LEU A 272 -12.15 19.54 -27.56
N ASN A 273 -10.88 19.78 -27.86
CA ASN A 273 -10.19 19.00 -28.85
C ASN A 273 -9.86 17.71 -28.12
N ASN A 274 -10.73 16.71 -28.28
CA ASN A 274 -10.44 15.36 -27.84
C ASN A 274 -9.12 14.96 -28.51
N VAL A 275 -8.09 14.74 -27.69
CA VAL A 275 -6.80 14.21 -28.14
C VAL A 275 -6.73 12.77 -27.65
N ILE A 276 -6.23 11.87 -28.48
CA ILE A 276 -6.01 10.48 -28.08
C ILE A 276 -4.52 10.25 -27.96
N TYR A 277 -4.07 9.67 -26.86
CA TYR A 277 -2.70 9.21 -26.70
C TYR A 277 -2.64 7.69 -26.88
N VAL A 278 -1.77 7.25 -27.78
CA VAL A 278 -1.49 5.83 -28.04
C VAL A 278 -0.08 5.52 -27.55
N SER A 279 0.11 4.44 -26.80
CA SER A 279 1.43 3.98 -26.36
C SER A 279 1.56 2.47 -26.37
N GLY A 280 2.80 1.97 -26.44
CA GLY A 280 3.08 0.54 -26.25
C GLY A 280 2.70 -0.33 -27.44
N SER A 281 2.53 0.24 -28.63
CA SER A 281 2.24 -0.53 -29.84
C SER A 281 3.41 -1.43 -30.29
N GLY A 282 4.63 -1.13 -29.87
CA GLY A 282 5.85 -1.74 -30.42
C GLY A 282 6.36 -1.02 -31.68
N VAL A 283 5.55 -0.13 -32.26
CA VAL A 283 5.91 0.71 -33.39
C VAL A 283 6.10 2.15 -32.94
N LYS A 284 7.34 2.60 -32.81
CA LYS A 284 7.68 3.97 -32.35
C LYS A 284 6.94 5.08 -33.12
N GLY A 285 6.69 4.87 -34.40
CA GLY A 285 5.97 5.80 -35.26
C GLY A 285 4.49 5.97 -34.92
N LEU A 286 3.88 4.92 -34.38
CA LEU A 286 2.46 4.86 -34.04
C LEU A 286 2.19 5.55 -32.70
N ASP A 287 3.06 5.34 -31.70
CA ASP A 287 2.93 5.88 -30.35
C ASP A 287 2.99 7.41 -30.29
N GLY A 288 2.04 8.05 -29.61
CA GLY A 288 1.97 9.50 -29.44
C GLY A 288 0.55 10.05 -29.49
N TYR A 289 0.44 11.36 -29.67
CA TYR A 289 -0.83 12.08 -29.66
C TYR A 289 -1.48 12.12 -31.05
N TYR A 290 -2.75 11.76 -31.10
CA TYR A 290 -3.63 11.83 -32.26
C TYR A 290 -4.64 12.95 -32.04
N TYR A 291 -4.78 13.79 -33.05
CA TYR A 291 -5.62 14.98 -32.99
C TYR A 291 -6.82 14.82 -33.90
N ARG A 292 -7.97 15.30 -33.44
CA ARG A 292 -9.17 15.37 -34.30
C ARG A 292 -8.95 16.42 -35.40
N PRO A 293 -9.08 16.07 -36.69
CA PRO A 293 -8.92 17.04 -37.76
C PRO A 293 -9.99 18.14 -37.67
N SER A 294 -9.57 19.39 -37.81
CA SER A 294 -10.44 20.57 -37.73
C SER A 294 -11.53 20.63 -38.80
N SER A 295 -11.33 19.91 -39.92
CA SER A 295 -12.26 19.83 -41.06
C SER A 295 -12.95 18.47 -41.15
N THR A 296 -13.15 17.77 -40.02
CA THR A 296 -13.77 16.44 -40.04
C THR A 296 -15.12 16.49 -40.73
N CYS A 297 -15.26 15.69 -41.79
CA CYS A 297 -16.51 15.53 -42.51
C CYS A 297 -17.55 14.99 -41.50
N PRO A 298 -18.77 15.54 -41.43
CA PRO A 298 -19.78 15.12 -40.46
C PRO A 298 -20.11 13.62 -40.51
N SER A 299 -19.77 12.95 -41.62
CA SER A 299 -19.94 11.51 -41.83
C SER A 299 -19.03 10.61 -41.00
N VAL A 300 -17.93 11.13 -40.42
CA VAL A 300 -17.00 10.33 -39.60
C VAL A 300 -16.69 11.07 -38.29
N PRO A 301 -17.62 11.07 -37.31
CA PRO A 301 -17.49 11.87 -36.10
C PRO A 301 -16.30 11.47 -35.22
N ASN A 302 -15.75 10.27 -35.38
CA ASN A 302 -14.73 9.72 -34.48
C ASN A 302 -13.45 9.35 -35.23
N MET A 303 -12.80 10.34 -35.85
CA MET A 303 -11.53 10.17 -36.54
C MET A 303 -10.45 11.09 -35.95
N TYR A 304 -9.30 10.51 -35.67
CA TYR A 304 -8.13 11.18 -35.10
C TYR A 304 -6.90 10.83 -35.93
N GLN A 305 -5.99 11.78 -36.04
CA GLN A 305 -4.88 11.72 -36.99
C GLN A 305 -3.56 12.15 -36.37
N LYS A 306 -2.49 11.52 -36.83
CA LYS A 306 -1.12 11.82 -36.42
C LYS A 306 -0.18 11.64 -37.61
N GLU A 307 0.70 12.60 -37.85
CA GLU A 307 1.82 12.42 -38.78
C GLU A 307 3.01 11.78 -38.07
N GLY A 308 3.73 10.90 -38.76
CA GLY A 308 4.94 10.28 -38.23
C GLY A 308 5.73 9.55 -39.30
N LYS A 309 6.58 8.62 -38.86
CA LYS A 309 7.35 7.74 -39.74
C LYS A 309 7.11 6.28 -39.36
N TYR A 310 7.02 5.42 -40.37
CA TYR A 310 7.07 3.97 -40.18
C TYR A 310 8.27 3.43 -40.96
N ALA A 311 9.21 2.79 -40.25
CA ALA A 311 10.59 2.65 -40.72
C ALA A 311 11.15 4.02 -41.15
N GLU A 312 11.47 4.20 -42.42
CA GLU A 312 11.97 5.47 -42.99
C GLU A 312 10.93 6.23 -43.84
N MET A 313 9.73 5.68 -43.99
CA MET A 313 8.67 6.27 -44.80
C MET A 313 7.85 7.27 -44.00
N ALA A 314 7.58 8.44 -44.58
CA ALA A 314 6.67 9.42 -44.00
C ALA A 314 5.22 8.92 -44.15
N CYS A 315 4.53 8.78 -43.02
CA CYS A 315 3.21 8.18 -42.95
C CYS A 315 2.22 9.07 -42.19
N HIS A 316 0.95 8.83 -42.47
CA HIS A 316 -0.19 9.39 -41.76
C HIS A 316 -0.90 8.25 -41.03
N PHE A 317 -1.01 8.35 -39.72
CA PHE A 317 -1.72 7.40 -38.90
C PHE A 317 -3.13 7.92 -38.62
N GLU A 318 -4.13 7.06 -38.80
CA GLU A 318 -5.54 7.34 -38.57
C GLU A 318 -6.08 6.37 -37.52
N LEU A 319 -6.63 6.90 -36.44
CA LEU A 319 -7.43 6.16 -35.48
C LEU A 319 -8.89 6.52 -35.71
N LYS A 320 -9.74 5.54 -36.06
CA LYS A 320 -11.14 5.79 -36.40
C LYS A 320 -12.10 4.70 -35.96
N TRP A 321 -13.32 5.09 -35.68
CA TRP A 321 -14.46 4.19 -35.48
C TRP A 321 -15.08 3.80 -36.82
N LEU A 322 -15.31 2.50 -37.03
CA LEU A 322 -16.08 1.96 -38.15
C LEU A 322 -17.46 1.53 -37.65
N PRO A 323 -18.54 2.28 -37.94
CA PRO A 323 -19.88 1.98 -37.42
C PRO A 323 -20.44 0.65 -37.92
N VAL A 324 -20.13 0.27 -39.16
CA VAL A 324 -20.64 -0.95 -39.81
C VAL A 324 -20.08 -2.19 -39.12
N ASP A 325 -18.76 -2.20 -38.87
CA ASP A 325 -18.06 -3.32 -38.24
C ASP A 325 -18.06 -3.24 -36.70
N ARG A 326 -18.62 -2.17 -36.14
CA ARG A 326 -18.61 -1.84 -34.70
C ARG A 326 -17.22 -2.02 -34.06
N LYS A 327 -16.17 -1.49 -34.71
CA LYS A 327 -14.80 -1.58 -34.20
C LYS A 327 -14.00 -0.30 -34.40
N TRP A 328 -13.03 -0.09 -33.53
CA TRP A 328 -11.98 0.90 -33.70
C TRP A 328 -10.83 0.31 -34.49
N ILE A 329 -10.23 1.11 -35.37
CA ILE A 329 -9.05 0.73 -36.15
C ILE A 329 -7.99 1.81 -36.03
N ILE A 330 -6.74 1.39 -35.83
CA ILE A 330 -5.56 2.20 -36.11
C ILE A 330 -4.99 1.74 -37.45
N SER A 331 -4.96 2.65 -38.41
CA SER A 331 -4.48 2.41 -39.76
C SER A 331 -3.37 3.40 -40.12
N MET A 332 -2.50 2.99 -41.05
CA MET A 332 -1.43 3.81 -41.58
C MET A 332 -1.61 3.98 -43.08
N LYS A 333 -1.40 5.21 -43.58
CA LYS A 333 -1.31 5.53 -45.00
C LYS A 333 0.02 6.18 -45.28
N THR A 334 0.65 5.82 -46.39
CA THR A 334 1.84 6.56 -46.87
C THR A 334 1.38 7.90 -47.47
N LYS A 335 2.29 8.86 -47.61
CA LYS A 335 1.94 10.16 -48.24
C LYS A 335 1.58 10.05 -49.74
N ASP A 336 1.76 8.88 -50.36
CA ASP A 336 1.36 8.63 -51.73
C ASP A 336 -0.16 8.55 -51.83
N LYS A 337 -0.76 9.41 -52.66
CA LYS A 337 -2.22 9.57 -52.83
C LYS A 337 -2.96 8.28 -53.21
N ASN A 338 -2.23 7.32 -53.79
CA ASN A 338 -2.78 6.05 -54.25
C ASN A 338 -2.53 4.88 -53.28
N SER A 339 -1.95 5.14 -52.10
CA SER A 339 -1.67 4.07 -51.15
C SER A 339 -2.94 3.58 -50.46
N VAL A 340 -3.11 2.26 -50.45
CA VAL A 340 -4.17 1.60 -49.69
C VAL A 340 -3.81 1.67 -48.20
N PRO A 341 -4.73 2.10 -47.31
CA PRO A 341 -4.46 2.08 -45.87
C PRO A 341 -4.14 0.67 -45.38
N LEU A 342 -3.06 0.54 -44.63
CA LEU A 342 -2.70 -0.67 -43.91
C LEU A 342 -3.33 -0.61 -42.51
N ASN A 343 -4.20 -1.55 -42.17
CA ASN A 343 -4.78 -1.64 -40.82
C ASN A 343 -3.76 -2.34 -39.91
N MET A 344 -3.35 -1.66 -38.83
CA MET A 344 -2.33 -2.17 -37.92
C MET A 344 -2.95 -2.82 -36.68
N TYR A 345 -3.94 -2.16 -36.09
CA TYR A 345 -4.64 -2.67 -34.91
C TYR A 345 -6.15 -2.48 -35.03
N GLU A 346 -6.89 -3.40 -34.42
CA GLU A 346 -8.34 -3.29 -34.24
C GLU A 346 -8.76 -3.58 -32.79
N ALA A 347 -9.82 -2.93 -32.33
CA ALA A 347 -10.42 -3.19 -31.03
C ALA A 347 -11.94 -3.14 -31.12
N TYR A 348 -12.60 -4.07 -30.43
CA TYR A 348 -14.04 -4.14 -30.32
C TYR A 348 -14.44 -3.56 -28.96
N PRO A 349 -15.42 -2.64 -28.88
CA PRO A 349 -15.90 -2.11 -27.61
C PRO A 349 -16.57 -3.23 -26.80
N THR A 350 -16.42 -3.16 -25.48
CA THR A 350 -17.21 -3.99 -24.56
C THR A 350 -18.64 -3.48 -24.52
N GLU A 351 -19.61 -4.35 -24.20
CA GLU A 351 -21.06 -4.05 -24.27
C GLU A 351 -21.47 -2.75 -23.52
N ASP A 352 -20.70 -2.34 -22.51
CA ASP A 352 -20.96 -1.17 -21.67
C ASP A 352 -20.28 0.14 -22.11
N THR A 353 -19.41 0.13 -23.12
CA THR A 353 -18.68 1.34 -23.56
C THR A 353 -19.40 2.05 -24.69
N GLU A 354 -19.69 3.35 -24.52
CA GLU A 354 -20.24 4.19 -25.58
C GLU A 354 -19.36 4.09 -26.84
N THR A 355 -19.98 3.88 -28.00
CA THR A 355 -19.34 3.80 -29.34
C THR A 355 -18.50 5.03 -29.75
N THR A 356 -18.49 6.06 -28.90
CA THR A 356 -17.84 7.35 -29.11
C THR A 356 -16.39 7.38 -28.66
N GLN A 357 -15.95 6.43 -27.83
CA GLN A 357 -14.59 6.40 -27.25
C GLN A 357 -13.82 5.14 -27.64
N PRO A 358 -12.52 5.24 -27.95
CA PRO A 358 -11.67 4.06 -28.14
C PRO A 358 -11.52 3.30 -26.82
N PRO A 359 -11.55 1.95 -26.83
CA PRO A 359 -11.33 1.18 -25.62
C PRO A 359 -9.87 1.32 -25.16
N PHE A 360 -9.68 1.40 -23.84
CA PHE A 360 -8.35 1.54 -23.25
C PHE A 360 -7.45 0.32 -23.49
N LYS A 361 -8.05 -0.86 -23.59
CA LYS A 361 -7.39 -2.17 -23.77
C LYS A 361 -8.08 -2.94 -24.91
N PHE A 362 -7.66 -4.18 -25.15
CA PHE A 362 -8.26 -5.13 -26.11
C PHE A 362 -7.96 -4.84 -27.59
N TRP A 363 -6.90 -4.10 -27.86
CA TRP A 363 -6.38 -3.94 -29.21
C TRP A 363 -5.68 -5.23 -29.66
N LYS A 364 -6.00 -5.68 -30.87
CA LYS A 364 -5.38 -6.83 -31.53
C LYS A 364 -4.61 -6.34 -32.75
N CYS A 365 -3.37 -6.75 -32.90
CA CYS A 365 -2.61 -6.53 -34.12
C CYS A 365 -3.24 -7.37 -35.25
N VAL A 366 -3.44 -6.76 -36.42
CA VAL A 366 -4.12 -7.41 -37.56
C VAL A 366 -3.23 -8.48 -38.20
N GLU A 367 -1.91 -8.29 -38.21
CA GLU A 367 -0.95 -9.14 -38.94
C GLU A 367 0.00 -9.97 -38.04
N GLY A 368 -0.10 -9.92 -36.70
CA GLY A 368 0.82 -10.72 -35.88
C GLY A 368 0.87 -10.44 -34.37
N ALA A 369 2.01 -10.79 -33.77
CA ALA A 369 2.24 -10.86 -32.31
C ALA A 369 2.83 -9.57 -31.71
N GLU A 370 2.64 -8.41 -32.33
CA GLU A 370 3.06 -7.15 -31.73
C GLU A 370 2.24 -6.83 -30.47
N PRO A 371 2.84 -6.14 -29.49
CA PRO A 371 2.15 -5.80 -28.25
C PRO A 371 0.92 -4.92 -28.53
N ALA A 372 -0.16 -5.20 -27.82
CA ALA A 372 -1.39 -4.43 -27.92
C ALA A 372 -1.16 -3.00 -27.40
N PRO A 373 -1.46 -1.95 -28.18
CA PRO A 373 -1.34 -0.58 -27.70
C PRO A 373 -2.34 -0.30 -26.57
N LEU A 374 -1.93 0.61 -25.68
CA LEU A 374 -2.80 1.29 -24.74
C LEU A 374 -3.27 2.60 -25.38
N VAL A 375 -4.58 2.85 -25.31
CA VAL A 375 -5.19 4.01 -25.97
C VAL A 375 -6.02 4.80 -24.97
N THR A 376 -5.60 6.02 -24.65
CA THR A 376 -6.25 6.87 -23.64
C THR A 376 -6.74 8.15 -24.29
N MET A 377 -8.02 8.50 -24.08
CA MET A 377 -8.49 9.85 -24.40
C MET A 377 -8.00 10.83 -23.35
N ILE A 378 -7.46 11.95 -23.80
CA ILE A 378 -6.99 13.04 -22.96
C ILE A 378 -7.85 14.26 -23.30
N ASP A 379 -8.58 14.73 -22.30
CA ASP A 379 -9.27 16.00 -22.36
C ASP A 379 -8.23 17.12 -22.26
N THR A 380 -7.77 17.62 -23.41
CA THR A 380 -6.83 18.75 -23.42
C THR A 380 -7.60 20.07 -23.40
N PRO A 381 -7.41 20.92 -22.38
CA PRO A 381 -7.92 22.28 -22.41
C PRO A 381 -7.06 23.09 -23.41
N SER A 382 -7.61 23.36 -24.61
CA SER A 382 -7.00 24.18 -25.68
C SER A 382 -5.81 23.55 -26.46
N PRO A 383 -5.57 23.98 -27.72
CA PRO A 383 -4.48 23.44 -28.53
C PRO A 383 -3.12 23.81 -27.93
N LEU A 384 -2.25 22.79 -27.78
CA LEU A 384 -0.83 22.99 -27.53
C LEU A 384 -0.27 24.05 -28.51
N PRO A 385 0.65 24.92 -28.06
CA PRO A 385 1.29 25.90 -28.94
C PRO A 385 1.85 25.19 -30.17
N LYS A 386 1.59 25.74 -31.37
CA LYS A 386 2.00 25.19 -32.69
C LYS A 386 3.51 24.98 -32.87
N HIS A 387 4.31 25.26 -31.84
CA HIS A 387 5.73 25.01 -31.75
C HIS A 387 6.03 24.22 -30.48
N LEU A 388 6.02 22.88 -30.58
CA LEU A 388 6.86 22.07 -29.71
C LEU A 388 8.33 22.42 -30.01
N PRO A 389 9.19 22.63 -29.00
CA PRO A 389 10.62 22.83 -29.23
C PRO A 389 11.17 21.62 -29.99
N LYS A 390 11.87 21.88 -31.10
CA LYS A 390 12.62 20.82 -31.80
C LYS A 390 13.50 20.09 -30.78
N PRO A 391 13.57 18.75 -30.81
CA PRO A 391 14.51 18.02 -29.98
C PRO A 391 15.92 18.59 -30.23
N PRO A 392 16.74 18.77 -29.19
CA PRO A 392 18.09 19.30 -29.36
C PRO A 392 18.84 18.43 -30.37
N SER A 393 19.40 19.06 -31.40
CA SER A 393 20.28 18.41 -32.35
C SER A 393 21.36 17.63 -31.58
N PRO A 394 21.71 16.40 -31.98
CA PRO A 394 22.74 15.63 -31.30
C PRO A 394 24.02 16.46 -31.24
N ALA A 395 24.48 16.73 -30.03
CA ALA A 395 25.72 17.44 -29.77
C ALA A 395 26.86 16.73 -30.52
N ARG A 396 27.66 17.52 -31.25
CA ARG A 396 28.91 17.06 -31.87
C ARG A 396 29.72 16.28 -30.84
N SER A 397 30.04 15.04 -31.19
CA SER A 397 31.00 14.20 -30.50
C SER A 397 32.31 14.98 -30.29
N PRO A 398 32.83 15.12 -29.06
CA PRO A 398 34.12 15.73 -28.86
C PRO A 398 35.21 14.81 -29.44
N GLN A 399 36.09 15.42 -30.25
CA GLN A 399 37.27 14.80 -30.82
C GLN A 399 38.17 14.23 -29.73
N ALA A 400 38.68 13.03 -29.98
CA ALA A 400 39.71 12.39 -29.16
C ALA A 400 41.03 13.17 -29.22
N PRO A 401 41.71 13.41 -28.08
CA PRO A 401 43.11 13.76 -28.08
C PRO A 401 43.99 12.50 -28.02
N THR A 402 44.91 12.48 -28.97
CA THR A 402 46.02 11.55 -29.16
C THR A 402 47.03 11.64 -28.01
N GLN A 403 47.39 10.47 -27.45
CA GLN A 403 48.69 10.03 -26.87
C GLN A 403 49.41 10.90 -25.81
N SER A 404 49.77 10.29 -24.66
CA SER A 404 51.09 9.64 -24.47
C SER A 404 51.37 9.17 -23.04
N ALA A 405 51.99 7.97 -22.97
CA ALA A 405 52.94 7.43 -21.98
C ALA A 405 52.73 7.56 -20.46
N GLY A 406 52.71 6.40 -19.78
CA GLY A 406 52.95 6.29 -18.34
C GLY A 406 52.73 4.88 -17.77
N PHE A 407 53.57 3.91 -18.14
CA PHE A 407 53.62 2.57 -17.52
C PHE A 407 54.05 2.65 -16.05
N ARG A 408 53.21 2.20 -15.10
CA ARG A 408 53.65 1.62 -13.83
C ARG A 408 52.75 0.47 -13.40
N THR A 409 53.33 -0.72 -13.41
CA THR A 409 52.81 -2.00 -12.92
C THR A 409 52.74 -2.02 -11.39
N PHE A 410 51.58 -2.32 -10.83
CA PHE A 410 51.43 -2.70 -9.41
C PHE A 410 51.59 -4.23 -9.28
N ARG A 411 52.56 -4.65 -8.45
CA ARG A 411 52.66 -6.02 -7.91
C ARG A 411 51.88 -6.11 -6.60
N PRO A 412 51.33 -7.29 -6.23
CA PRO A 412 50.70 -7.51 -4.94
C PRO A 412 51.75 -7.91 -3.90
N ASN A 413 51.69 -7.33 -2.70
CA ASN A 413 52.45 -7.81 -1.55
C ASN A 413 51.53 -8.61 -0.62
N ALA A 414 51.96 -9.84 -0.37
CA ALA A 414 51.48 -10.74 0.65
C ALA A 414 51.68 -10.14 2.05
N PHE A 415 50.71 -10.38 2.95
CA PHE A 415 50.86 -10.13 4.37
C PHE A 415 50.87 -11.47 5.12
N SER A 416 51.90 -11.62 5.94
CA SER A 416 52.23 -12.78 6.76
C SER A 416 51.46 -12.78 8.07
N PHE A 417 51.18 -13.99 8.56
CA PHE A 417 50.69 -14.30 9.91
C PHE A 417 51.70 -13.85 10.98
N GLY A 418 51.17 -13.25 12.05
CA GLY A 418 51.88 -12.96 13.30
C GLY A 418 50.92 -13.15 14.48
N SER A 419 51.04 -14.30 15.13
CA SER A 419 50.29 -14.68 16.32
C SER A 419 50.85 -13.95 17.55
N ILE A 420 50.02 -13.21 18.28
CA ILE A 420 50.30 -12.80 19.66
C ILE A 420 49.04 -13.05 20.49
N SER A 421 49.17 -14.02 21.39
CA SER A 421 48.24 -14.38 22.45
C SER A 421 48.43 -13.46 23.67
N GLN A 422 47.34 -12.83 24.12
CA GLN A 422 47.16 -12.45 25.53
C GLN A 422 45.70 -12.67 25.95
N PRO A 423 45.44 -13.14 27.19
CA PRO A 423 44.10 -13.45 27.66
C PRO A 423 43.40 -12.17 28.15
N ILE A 424 42.19 -11.93 27.66
CA ILE A 424 41.29 -10.90 28.20
C ILE A 424 40.31 -11.61 29.12
N GLU A 425 40.31 -11.23 30.40
CA GLU A 425 39.30 -11.62 31.39
C GLU A 425 37.92 -11.08 30.99
N PRO A 426 36.84 -11.88 31.11
CA PRO A 426 35.50 -11.39 30.84
C PRO A 426 34.97 -10.59 32.04
N THR A 427 34.85 -9.28 31.85
CA THR A 427 34.01 -8.41 32.68
C THR A 427 32.54 -8.84 32.54
N ARG A 428 31.92 -9.16 33.68
CA ARG A 428 30.48 -9.39 33.81
C ARG A 428 29.71 -8.12 33.44
N PRO A 429 28.65 -8.19 32.61
CA PRO A 429 27.66 -7.14 32.57
C PRO A 429 26.66 -7.32 33.71
N ASP A 430 26.59 -6.30 34.57
CA ASP A 430 25.63 -6.18 35.64
C ASP A 430 24.19 -6.04 35.11
N GLY A 431 23.30 -6.85 35.68
CA GLY A 431 21.93 -6.50 36.05
C GLY A 431 21.01 -5.83 35.03
N PHE A 432 20.31 -6.64 34.22
CA PHE A 432 18.97 -6.26 33.74
C PHE A 432 17.95 -6.58 34.84
N SER A 433 17.42 -5.55 35.48
CA SER A 433 16.37 -5.64 36.50
C SER A 433 15.02 -5.31 35.87
N PHE A 434 14.07 -6.25 35.94
CA PHE A 434 12.67 -5.99 35.61
C PHE A 434 12.02 -5.22 36.77
N GLY A 435 11.85 -3.91 36.61
CA GLY A 435 11.09 -3.09 37.55
C GLY A 435 9.60 -3.35 37.41
N SER A 436 9.04 -4.20 38.27
CA SER A 436 7.58 -4.31 38.47
C SER A 436 7.11 -3.15 39.35
N VAL A 437 6.52 -2.12 38.74
CA VAL A 437 5.78 -1.08 39.46
C VAL A 437 4.30 -1.46 39.47
N THR A 438 3.90 -2.25 40.46
CA THR A 438 2.49 -2.35 40.88
C THR A 438 2.29 -1.42 42.06
N GLN A 439 1.66 -0.26 41.83
CA GLN A 439 1.10 0.54 42.92
C GLN A 439 -0.24 -0.08 43.35
N PRO A 440 -0.50 -0.25 44.65
CA PRO A 440 -1.81 -0.68 45.13
C PRO A 440 -2.80 0.50 45.08
N ILE A 441 -3.88 0.32 44.31
CA ILE A 441 -5.06 1.19 44.35
C ILE A 441 -5.72 0.99 45.72
N ARG A 442 -5.70 2.03 46.55
CA ARG A 442 -6.54 2.14 47.75
C ARG A 442 -7.99 2.33 47.30
N VAL A 443 -8.83 1.34 47.59
CA VAL A 443 -10.29 1.45 47.48
C VAL A 443 -10.81 1.84 48.87
N ASP A 444 -11.08 3.13 49.07
CA ASP A 444 -11.85 3.60 50.22
C ASP A 444 -13.33 3.39 49.94
N GLY A 445 -13.91 2.42 50.64
CA GLY A 445 -15.35 2.20 50.69
C GLY A 445 -16.02 3.12 51.71
N SER A 446 -17.17 3.68 51.34
CA SER A 446 -18.19 4.14 52.28
C SER A 446 -19.57 3.92 51.65
N PRO A 447 -20.55 3.40 52.42
CA PRO A 447 -21.81 2.91 51.87
C PRO A 447 -22.87 4.03 51.84
N SER A 448 -23.59 4.14 50.73
CA SER A 448 -24.83 4.90 50.66
C SER A 448 -25.98 4.01 50.15
N GLN A 449 -27.09 4.12 50.87
CA GLN A 449 -28.31 3.31 50.81
C GLN A 449 -29.11 3.45 49.50
N PRO A 450 -30.07 2.53 49.24
CA PRO A 450 -30.67 2.35 47.93
C PRO A 450 -31.86 3.30 47.70
N GLY A 451 -31.79 4.05 46.59
CA GLY A 451 -32.91 4.78 46.02
C GLY A 451 -33.65 3.91 45.00
N GLN A 452 -34.94 3.66 45.29
CA GLN A 452 -35.93 3.10 44.39
C GLN A 452 -36.11 3.98 43.14
N GLY A 453 -36.24 3.37 41.96
CA GLY A 453 -36.57 4.12 40.74
C GLY A 453 -36.62 3.27 39.46
N ASP A 454 -37.77 2.61 39.28
CA ASP A 454 -38.59 2.52 38.06
C ASP A 454 -37.97 2.23 36.66
N GLY A 455 -38.70 1.46 35.85
CA GLY A 455 -38.54 1.51 34.39
C GLY A 455 -38.27 0.20 33.64
N SER A 456 -39.02 -0.87 33.90
CA SER A 456 -39.01 -2.07 33.04
C SER A 456 -39.61 -1.80 31.64
N ARG A 457 -38.77 -1.44 30.67
CA ARG A 457 -39.10 -1.53 29.24
C ARG A 457 -38.74 -2.92 28.70
N ARG A 458 -39.76 -3.78 28.58
CA ARG A 458 -39.69 -5.04 27.83
C ARG A 458 -39.49 -4.74 26.33
N ARG A 459 -38.34 -5.11 25.77
CA ARG A 459 -38.18 -5.29 24.31
C ARG A 459 -38.34 -6.77 23.98
N ALA A 460 -39.27 -7.04 23.08
CA ALA A 460 -39.64 -8.36 22.60
C ALA A 460 -38.49 -9.00 21.81
N VAL A 461 -38.12 -10.23 22.20
CA VAL A 461 -37.27 -11.13 21.43
C VAL A 461 -38.13 -11.75 20.32
N ARG A 462 -37.78 -11.47 19.07
CA ARG A 462 -38.45 -12.02 17.88
C ARG A 462 -37.77 -13.33 17.51
N ALA A 463 -38.41 -14.45 17.84
CA ALA A 463 -38.00 -15.79 17.45
C ALA A 463 -38.04 -15.94 15.91
N ARG A 464 -36.92 -16.39 15.31
CA ARG A 464 -36.89 -16.88 13.92
C ARG A 464 -37.24 -18.38 13.92
N ARG A 465 -38.21 -18.75 13.08
CA ARG A 465 -38.56 -20.15 12.77
C ARG A 465 -37.47 -20.79 11.91
N PRO A 466 -37.26 -22.12 12.02
CA PRO A 466 -36.42 -22.86 11.09
C PRO A 466 -37.14 -23.10 9.76
N PHE A 467 -36.40 -22.96 8.67
CA PHE A 467 -36.79 -23.43 7.34
C PHE A 467 -36.46 -24.92 7.25
N ASN A 468 -37.49 -25.73 7.02
CA ASN A 468 -37.33 -27.08 6.46
C ASN A 468 -37.06 -26.95 4.96
N ALA A 469 -36.10 -27.73 4.47
CA ALA A 469 -36.01 -28.11 3.06
C ALA A 469 -35.84 -29.63 2.99
N ALA A 470 -36.47 -30.18 1.97
CA ALA A 470 -36.71 -31.58 1.69
C ALA A 470 -35.51 -32.27 1.03
#